data_AF-A0AA42R7S3-F1
#
_entry.id   AF-A0AA42R7S3-F1
#
_cell.length_a   1.000
_cell.length_b   1.000
_cell.length_c   1.000
_cell.angle_alpha   90.00
_cell.angle_beta   90.00
_cell.angle_gamma   90.00
#
_symmetry.space_group_name_H-M   'P 1'
#
loop_
_entity.id
_entity.type
_entity.pdbx_description
1 polymer ?
#
loop_
_entity_poly.entity_id
_entity_poly.type
_entity_poly.pdbx_seq_one_letter_code
_entity_poly.pdbx_strand_id
1 'polypeptide(L)'
;PLALVGAGGMALLAIFFTDFKREVSEHETMFKKDWIYTLFISNKKKAVRFESTPFKISHSDNLYCKSEDFEKIVELIKGQIRCAEIKHIKGHPMT
;
A
#
# COMPACT_ATOMS: atom_id res chain seq x y z
N PRO A 1 -38.27 -28.12 -2.72
CA PRO A 1 -38.25 -26.67 -3.03
C PRO A 1 -38.17 -25.84 -1.74
N LEU A 2 -37.65 -24.61 -1.84
CA LEU A 2 -37.39 -23.62 -0.77
C LEU A 2 -36.12 -23.82 0.09
N ALA A 3 -34.99 -23.44 -0.49
CA ALA A 3 -33.86 -22.86 0.24
C ALA A 3 -33.12 -21.83 -0.66
N LEU A 4 -33.87 -20.91 -1.27
CA LEU A 4 -33.32 -19.80 -2.08
C LEU A 4 -33.89 -18.44 -1.62
N VAL A 5 -34.37 -18.36 -0.38
CA VAL A 5 -34.82 -17.11 0.25
C VAL A 5 -34.15 -17.07 1.63
N GLY A 6 -32.85 -16.75 1.66
CA GLY A 6 -32.10 -16.69 2.92
C GLY A 6 -30.72 -16.08 2.78
N ALA A 7 -30.00 -16.38 1.71
CA ALA A 7 -28.65 -15.83 1.50
C ALA A 7 -28.65 -14.42 0.85
N GLY A 8 -29.62 -14.11 -0.02
CA GLY A 8 -29.65 -12.83 -0.74
C GLY A 8 -30.04 -11.64 0.14
N GLY A 9 -30.97 -11.82 1.09
CA GLY A 9 -31.44 -10.74 1.97
C GLY A 9 -30.36 -10.24 2.93
N MET A 10 -29.55 -11.15 3.46
CA MET A 10 -28.46 -10.80 4.37
C MET A 10 -27.28 -10.16 3.64
N ALA A 11 -27.04 -10.49 2.36
CA ALA A 11 -26.01 -9.84 1.55
C ALA A 11 -26.38 -8.39 1.19
N LEU A 12 -27.64 -8.13 0.81
CA LEU A 12 -28.14 -6.77 0.59
C LEU A 12 -28.08 -5.94 1.88
N LEU A 13 -28.49 -6.52 3.01
CA LEU A 13 -28.40 -5.84 4.30
C LEU A 13 -26.94 -5.61 4.75
N ALA A 14 -26.01 -6.54 4.53
CA ALA A 14 -24.60 -6.34 4.85
C ALA A 14 -23.96 -5.18 4.07
N ILE A 15 -24.40 -4.90 2.84
CA ILE A 15 -23.94 -3.73 2.07
C ILE A 15 -24.43 -2.41 2.69
N PHE A 16 -25.61 -2.40 3.32
CA PHE A 16 -26.15 -1.21 4.01
C PHE A 16 -25.70 -1.08 5.48
N PHE A 17 -25.35 -2.18 6.16
CA PHE A 17 -24.89 -2.20 7.56
C PHE A 17 -23.37 -2.18 7.71
N THR A 18 -22.62 -2.47 6.65
CA THR A 18 -21.20 -2.12 6.59
C THR A 18 -21.12 -0.68 6.12
N ASP A 19 -21.26 0.22 7.08
CA ASP A 19 -20.75 1.57 7.01
C ASP A 19 -19.22 1.44 6.85
N PHE A 20 -18.77 1.01 5.66
CA PHE A 20 -17.37 1.04 5.20
C PHE A 20 -17.03 2.52 5.10
N LYS A 21 -16.92 3.15 6.26
CA LYS A 21 -16.25 4.40 6.43
C LYS A 21 -14.90 4.17 5.79
N ARG A 22 -14.60 5.02 4.83
CA ARG A 22 -13.24 5.22 4.35
C ARG A 22 -12.43 5.66 5.56
N GLU A 23 -12.00 4.70 6.37
CA GLU A 23 -11.17 4.94 7.53
C GLU A 23 -9.89 5.54 6.97
N VAL A 24 -9.68 6.82 7.27
CA VAL A 24 -8.43 7.50 6.99
C VAL A 24 -7.43 6.88 7.94
N SER A 25 -6.72 5.86 7.48
CA SER A 25 -5.63 5.25 8.24
C SER A 25 -4.43 6.18 8.18
N GLU A 26 -4.03 6.73 9.32
CA GLU A 26 -2.78 7.47 9.45
C GLU A 26 -1.63 6.46 9.53
N HIS A 27 -0.72 6.50 8.54
CA HIS A 27 0.47 5.66 8.52
C HIS A 27 1.67 6.50 8.96
N GLU A 28 2.07 6.37 10.21
CA GLU A 28 3.29 6.97 10.71
C GLU A 28 4.48 6.06 10.43
N THR A 29 5.52 6.59 9.80
CA THR A 29 6.76 5.85 9.57
C THR A 29 7.96 6.74 9.84
N MET A 30 8.98 6.19 10.49
CA MET A 30 10.17 6.94 10.90
C MET A 30 11.26 6.79 9.84
N PHE A 31 11.68 7.89 9.23
CA PHE A 31 12.82 7.90 8.30
C PHE A 31 14.10 8.36 9.00
N LYS A 32 15.20 7.62 8.78
CA LYS A 32 16.54 8.06 9.15
C LYS A 32 17.07 8.99 8.06
N LYS A 33 17.02 10.30 8.28
CA LYS A 33 17.34 11.33 7.26
C LYS A 33 18.71 11.16 6.60
N ASP A 34 19.69 10.63 7.32
CA ASP A 34 21.06 10.46 6.81
C ASP A 34 21.23 9.22 5.91
N TRP A 35 20.25 8.31 5.91
CA TRP A 35 20.33 7.04 5.22
C TRP A 35 19.86 7.14 3.78
N ILE A 36 20.43 6.29 2.93
CA ILE A 36 20.07 6.20 1.52
C ILE A 36 18.95 5.18 1.36
N TYR A 37 17.88 5.58 0.69
CA TYR A 37 16.70 4.75 0.47
C TYR A 37 16.52 4.38 -1.00
N THR A 38 16.03 3.16 -1.22
CA THR A 38 15.48 2.69 -2.49
C THR A 38 13.96 2.59 -2.35
N LEU A 39 13.23 3.15 -3.32
CA LEU A 39 11.79 3.01 -3.42
C LEU A 39 11.44 1.87 -4.38
N PHE A 40 10.48 1.05 -4.00
CA PHE A 40 9.95 -0.04 -4.81
C PHE A 40 8.46 0.17 -5.01
N ILE A 41 8.03 0.35 -6.24
CA ILE A 41 6.63 0.57 -6.61
C ILE A 41 6.06 -0.73 -7.15
N SER A 42 5.02 -1.25 -6.51
CA SER A 42 4.33 -2.47 -6.94
C SER A 42 2.86 -2.18 -7.25
N ASN A 43 2.53 -2.16 -8.54
CA ASN A 43 1.13 -2.01 -8.97
C ASN A 43 0.27 -3.22 -8.59
N LYS A 44 0.85 -4.44 -8.56
CA LYS A 44 0.15 -5.65 -8.14
C LYS A 44 -0.23 -5.62 -6.66
N LYS A 45 0.70 -5.17 -5.80
CA LYS A 45 0.46 -5.07 -4.35
C LYS A 45 -0.22 -3.76 -3.94
N LYS A 46 -0.44 -2.84 -4.88
CA LYS A 46 -0.96 -1.49 -4.61
C LYS A 46 -0.18 -0.81 -3.48
N ALA A 47 1.15 -0.87 -3.56
CA ALA A 47 2.03 -0.43 -2.48
C ALA A 47 3.34 0.18 -2.99
N VAL A 48 3.84 1.15 -2.24
CA VAL A 48 5.19 1.72 -2.34
C VAL A 48 5.99 1.26 -1.13
N ARG A 49 7.01 0.44 -1.34
CA ARG A 49 7.94 0.01 -0.29
C ARG A 49 9.17 0.90 -0.32
N PHE A 50 9.69 1.28 0.83
CA PHE A 50 10.99 1.93 0.94
C PHE A 50 11.92 1.03 1.74
N GLU A 51 13.20 1.02 1.38
CA GLU A 51 14.22 0.19 2.02
C GLU A 51 15.52 0.98 2.12
N SER A 52 16.12 1.02 3.31
CA SER A 52 17.40 1.69 3.53
C SER A 52 18.60 0.79 3.25
N THR A 53 19.70 1.40 2.81
CA THR A 53 20.98 0.72 2.52
C THR A 53 22.04 1.18 3.51
N PRO A 54 22.92 0.29 4.07
CA PRO A 54 23.10 -1.13 3.77
C PRO A 54 22.27 -2.08 4.65
N PHE A 55 22.03 -3.28 4.12
CA PHE A 55 21.15 -4.35 4.62
C PHE A 55 21.41 -4.88 6.05
N LYS A 56 22.51 -4.47 6.71
CA LYS A 56 22.88 -4.98 8.05
C LYS A 56 21.90 -4.53 9.13
N ILE A 57 21.29 -3.36 8.97
CA ILE A 57 20.17 -2.84 9.76
C ILE A 57 19.27 -2.10 8.77
N SER A 58 18.53 -2.83 7.94
CA SER A 58 17.61 -2.19 6.98
C SER A 58 16.32 -1.77 7.67
N HIS A 59 15.93 -0.52 7.49
CA HIS A 59 14.59 -0.05 7.76
C HIS A 59 13.80 -0.20 6.48
N SER A 60 12.74 -1.02 6.51
CA SER A 60 11.84 -1.16 5.38
C SER A 60 10.40 -1.20 5.82
N ASP A 61 9.53 -0.51 5.11
CA ASP A 61 8.11 -0.46 5.40
C ASP A 61 7.32 -0.20 4.10
N ASN A 62 6.03 -0.53 4.10
CA ASN A 62 5.16 -0.53 2.93
C ASN A 62 4.02 0.46 3.11
N LEU A 63 3.91 1.42 2.19
CA LEU A 63 2.80 2.33 2.11
C LEU A 63 1.79 1.86 1.06
N TYR A 64 0.64 1.39 1.51
CA TYR A 64 -0.44 0.95 0.64
C TYR A 64 -1.23 2.15 0.12
N CYS A 65 -1.41 2.22 -1.20
CA CYS A 65 -2.08 3.33 -1.85
C CYS A 65 -2.65 2.94 -3.21
N LYS A 66 -3.61 3.72 -3.70
CA LYS A 66 -4.14 3.52 -5.05
C LYS A 66 -3.05 3.77 -6.08
N SER A 67 -3.14 3.07 -7.21
CA SER A 67 -2.16 3.23 -8.29
C SER A 67 -2.13 4.62 -8.90
N GLU A 68 -3.25 5.34 -8.85
CA GLU A 68 -3.37 6.73 -9.28
C GLU A 68 -2.54 7.69 -8.41
N ASP A 69 -2.37 7.36 -7.12
CA ASP A 69 -1.69 8.22 -6.15
C ASP A 69 -0.18 7.95 -6.06
N PHE A 70 0.35 6.94 -6.77
CA PHE A 70 1.75 6.54 -6.67
C PHE A 70 2.72 7.67 -6.98
N GLU A 71 2.48 8.43 -8.05
CA GLU A 71 3.36 9.52 -8.47
C GLU A 71 3.43 10.60 -7.38
N LYS A 72 2.28 11.06 -6.91
CA LYS A 72 2.16 12.06 -5.85
C LYS A 72 2.84 11.60 -4.55
N ILE A 73 2.64 10.34 -4.16
CA ILE A 73 3.24 9.77 -2.95
C ILE A 73 4.76 9.69 -3.07
N VAL A 74 5.27 9.28 -4.24
CA VAL A 74 6.71 9.21 -4.49
C VAL A 74 7.35 10.60 -4.42
N GLU A 75 6.69 11.63 -4.98
CA GLU A 75 7.17 13.02 -4.88
C GLU A 75 7.21 13.50 -3.42
N LEU A 76 6.15 13.24 -2.64
CA LEU A 76 6.11 13.60 -1.22
C LEU A 76 7.23 12.92 -0.43
N ILE A 77 7.45 11.62 -0.66
CA ILE A 77 8.49 10.85 0.02
C ILE A 77 9.89 11.36 -0.38
N LYS A 78 10.13 11.65 -1.66
CA LYS A 78 11.40 12.22 -2.15
C LYS A 78 11.76 13.54 -1.47
N GLY A 79 10.76 14.36 -1.14
CA GLY A 79 10.97 15.60 -0.39
C GLY A 79 11.45 15.38 1.05
N GLN A 80 11.24 14.19 1.62
CA GLN A 80 11.55 13.88 3.02
C GLN A 80 12.78 12.98 3.20
N ILE A 81 13.14 12.18 2.18
CA ILE A 81 14.22 11.18 2.29
C ILE A 81 15.24 11.28 1.16
N ARG A 82 16.48 10.81 1.44
CA ARG A 82 17.51 10.66 0.42
C ARG A 82 17.23 9.42 -0.45
N CYS A 83 16.43 9.60 -1.48
CA CYS A 83 16.11 8.56 -2.45
C CYS A 83 17.23 8.42 -3.49
N ALA A 84 17.92 7.29 -3.53
CA ALA A 84 18.93 7.00 -4.55
C ALA A 84 18.36 6.32 -5.80
N GLU A 85 17.36 5.46 -5.63
CA GLU A 85 16.84 4.63 -6.72
C GLU A 85 15.34 4.36 -6.57
N ILE A 86 14.65 4.23 -7.70
CA ILE A 86 13.24 3.84 -7.78
C ILE A 86 13.11 2.63 -8.69
N LYS A 87 12.55 1.54 -8.17
CA LYS A 87 12.38 0.28 -8.88
C LYS A 87 10.90 -0.03 -9.04
N HIS A 88 10.47 -0.29 -10.28
CA HIS A 88 9.13 -0.79 -10.55
C HIS A 88 9.14 -2.31 -10.53
N ILE A 89 8.48 -2.90 -9.53
CA ILE A 89 8.36 -4.35 -9.41
C ILE A 89 7.10 -4.79 -10.17
N LYS A 90 7.30 -5.35 -11.37
CA LYS A 90 6.28 -6.17 -12.04
C LYS A 90 6.04 -7.39 -11.15
N GLY A 91 4.83 -7.53 -10.62
CA GLY A 91 4.51 -8.69 -9.80
C GLY A 91 4.75 -9.97 -10.58
N HIS A 92 5.25 -11.01 -9.92
CA HIS A 92 5.41 -12.32 -10.54
C HIS A 92 4.02 -12.78 -11.05
N PRO A 93 3.87 -13.21 -12.32
CA PRO A 93 2.63 -13.85 -12.75
C PRO A 93 2.42 -15.05 -11.83
N MET A 94 1.25 -15.12 -11.18
CA MET A 94 0.87 -16.38 -10.52
C MET A 94 0.38 -17.26 -11.65
N THR A 95 1.20 -18.24 -12.03
CA THR A 95 0.79 -19.40 -12.82
C THR A 95 -0.33 -20.13 -12.11
#